data_AF-A0A7J2IVE3-F1
#
_entry.id   AF-A0A7J2IVE3-F1
#
_cell.length_a   1.000
_cell.length_b   1.000
_cell.length_c   1.000
_cell.angle_alpha   90.00
_cell.angle_beta   90.00
_cell.angle_gamma   90.00
#
_symmetry.space_group_name_H-M   'P 1'
#
loop_
_entity.id
_entity.type
_entity.pdbx_description
1 polymer ?
#
loop_
_entity_poly.entity_id
_entity_poly.type
_entity_poly.pdbx_seq_one_letter_code
_entity_poly.pdbx_strand_id
1 'polypeptide(L)'
;MGLTHAHVKELPPKYKVKFRFEVEGVVERHDIIGAIFGQSEGLFGPDLDLSELAKTGRIGRIDVSLKHENGKTVGTIVVPSALDRVTTAVIAAMVEAVDRVGPYRAHVELEDIADVREERRSWVIRRAKEILRRWTLAKMPTTTEVMREVAEALTPARVIRFGPEGLPAGPDVGKSKEIIIVEGRADVVNLLKCGITNAIAMEGIKVPETIVRLCEQKEATAFLDGDHMGEVLLKELLSTARIKYVARAPKGREVEELTPKEVLEALAKRVPAEEVRRELFGPELDPSLLARLARELHETFEAVMLDAELNEVARVPVHDVYQKLKELDGIYAIVFDGIITQRILDIAREKGIRFIAGERLVKGVKVPKGIKIIRLPEIRAKLGVEEEEEKETEAAEETEAQAEPNSTEEGH
;
A
#
# COMPACT_ATOMS: atom_id res chain seq x y z
N MET A 1 54.85 -28.55 42.61
CA MET A 1 55.23 -27.34 41.84
C MET A 1 54.24 -27.20 40.69
N GLY A 2 53.15 -26.46 40.91
CA GLY A 2 52.14 -26.19 39.88
C GLY A 2 52.30 -24.76 39.39
N LEU A 3 52.77 -24.59 38.15
CA LEU A 3 52.81 -23.29 37.48
C LEU A 3 51.36 -22.88 37.15
N THR A 4 50.80 -21.99 37.97
CA THR A 4 49.55 -21.30 37.70
C THR A 4 49.70 -20.48 36.42
N HIS A 5 48.95 -20.85 35.37
CA HIS A 5 48.82 -20.05 34.17
C HIS A 5 48.24 -18.69 34.55
N ALA A 6 49.05 -17.63 34.41
CA ALA A 6 48.56 -16.27 34.55
C ALA A 6 47.51 -16.02 33.44
N HIS A 7 46.25 -15.89 33.83
CA HIS A 7 45.20 -15.44 32.92
C HIS A 7 45.51 -14.01 32.47
N VAL A 8 46.05 -13.85 31.27
CA VAL A 8 46.17 -12.54 30.62
C VAL A 8 44.77 -11.95 30.50
N LYS A 9 44.56 -10.80 31.12
CA LYS A 9 43.28 -10.09 31.13
C LYS A 9 43.10 -9.37 29.79
N GLU A 10 42.36 -9.99 28.88
CA GLU A 10 42.03 -9.44 27.56
C GLU A 10 41.31 -8.09 27.71
N LEU A 11 41.81 -7.04 27.04
CA LEU A 11 41.17 -5.72 27.10
C LEU A 11 39.91 -5.75 26.24
N PRO A 12 38.83 -5.06 26.67
CA PRO A 12 37.62 -4.99 25.87
C PRO A 12 37.91 -4.31 24.52
N PRO A 13 37.58 -4.94 23.38
CA PRO A 13 37.87 -4.38 22.08
C PRO A 13 37.07 -3.09 21.85
N LYS A 14 37.75 -2.09 21.31
CA LYS A 14 37.14 -0.84 20.82
C LYS A 14 36.71 -0.99 19.37
N TYR A 15 37.48 -1.74 18.58
CA TYR A 15 37.25 -1.97 17.17
C TYR A 15 37.22 -3.47 16.85
N LYS A 16 36.49 -3.86 15.81
CA LYS A 16 36.58 -5.16 15.16
C LYS A 16 36.94 -4.91 13.70
N VAL A 17 38.09 -5.44 13.29
CA VAL A 17 38.59 -5.32 11.92
C VAL A 17 38.28 -6.63 11.21
N LYS A 18 37.50 -6.58 10.13
CA LYS A 18 37.03 -7.75 9.40
C LYS A 18 37.69 -7.79 8.02
N PHE A 19 38.22 -8.94 7.65
CA PHE A 19 38.85 -9.19 6.36
C PHE A 19 38.21 -10.37 5.68
N ARG A 20 38.20 -10.35 4.36
CA ARG A 20 38.02 -11.55 3.55
C ARG A 20 39.38 -12.03 3.08
N PHE A 21 39.51 -13.34 2.91
CA PHE A 21 40.73 -13.90 2.35
C PHE A 21 40.45 -15.07 1.40
N GLU A 22 41.37 -15.27 0.47
CA GLU A 22 41.43 -16.39 -0.45
C GLU A 22 42.87 -16.94 -0.49
N VAL A 23 43.03 -18.26 -0.36
CA VAL A 23 44.31 -18.97 -0.44
C VAL A 23 44.25 -20.00 -1.55
N GLU A 24 45.27 -20.04 -2.40
CA GLU A 24 45.44 -20.97 -3.53
C GLU A 24 45.84 -22.39 -3.08
N GLY A 25 45.25 -22.89 -2.00
CA GLY A 25 45.50 -24.21 -1.46
C GLY A 25 44.63 -24.53 -0.25
N VAL A 26 44.75 -25.77 0.23
CA VAL A 26 44.07 -26.24 1.44
C VAL A 26 44.94 -25.90 2.64
N VAL A 27 44.45 -25.03 3.52
CA VAL A 27 45.15 -24.56 4.73
C VAL A 27 44.22 -24.61 5.94
N GLU A 28 44.79 -24.79 7.13
CA GLU A 28 44.02 -24.81 8.36
C GLU A 28 44.02 -23.46 9.08
N ARG A 29 43.15 -23.34 10.09
CA ARG A 29 43.05 -22.14 10.94
C ARG A 29 44.41 -21.75 11.54
N HIS A 30 45.22 -22.72 11.94
CA HIS A 30 46.52 -22.45 12.57
C HIS A 30 47.56 -21.90 11.58
N ASP A 31 47.50 -22.29 10.30
CA ASP A 31 48.37 -21.77 9.25
C ASP A 31 48.10 -20.29 8.98
N ILE A 32 46.81 -19.91 8.90
CA ILE A 32 46.38 -18.53 8.66
C ILE A 32 46.82 -17.63 9.82
N ILE A 33 46.61 -18.09 11.06
CA ILE A 33 47.07 -17.37 12.25
C ILE A 33 48.60 -17.24 12.24
N GLY A 34 49.32 -18.33 11.93
CA GLY A 34 50.78 -18.33 11.83
C GLY A 34 51.31 -17.36 10.78
N ALA A 35 50.65 -17.26 9.63
CA ALA A 35 51.01 -16.32 8.58
C ALA A 35 50.81 -14.86 9.00
N ILE A 36 49.69 -14.55 9.65
CA ILE A 36 49.40 -13.20 10.15
C ILE A 36 50.47 -12.76 11.14
N PHE A 37 50.78 -13.58 12.16
CA PHE A 37 51.79 -13.22 13.15
C PHE A 37 53.19 -13.20 12.54
N GLY A 38 53.58 -14.23 11.78
CA GLY A 38 54.93 -14.38 11.24
C GLY A 38 55.32 -13.30 10.22
N GLN A 39 54.39 -12.85 9.37
CA GLN A 39 54.68 -11.78 8.41
C GLN A 39 54.55 -10.38 9.01
N SER A 40 53.90 -10.26 10.17
CA SER A 40 53.79 -9.00 10.89
C SER A 40 54.93 -8.74 11.89
N GLU A 41 55.68 -9.78 12.25
CA GLU A 41 56.74 -9.74 13.27
C GLU A 41 57.96 -8.95 12.76
N GLY A 42 58.52 -8.09 13.62
CA GLY A 42 59.76 -7.35 13.33
C GLY A 42 59.66 -6.21 12.31
N LEU A 43 58.47 -5.95 11.73
CA LEU A 43 58.25 -4.81 10.84
C LEU A 43 58.28 -3.47 11.58
N PHE A 44 57.80 -3.44 12.81
CA PHE A 44 57.71 -2.26 13.65
C PHE A 44 58.18 -2.57 15.08
N GLY A 45 58.29 -1.52 15.91
CA GLY A 45 58.63 -1.68 17.34
C GLY A 45 57.54 -2.43 18.14
N PRO A 46 57.81 -2.76 19.41
CA PRO A 46 56.95 -3.61 20.23
C PRO A 46 55.52 -3.06 20.46
N ASP A 47 55.30 -1.77 20.26
CA ASP A 47 53.97 -1.15 20.34
C ASP A 47 53.06 -1.45 19.13
N LEU A 48 53.62 -2.01 18.05
CA LEU A 48 52.92 -2.37 16.80
C LEU A 48 53.11 -3.84 16.42
N ASP A 49 53.84 -4.62 17.22
CA ASP A 49 54.03 -6.04 17.00
C ASP A 49 52.76 -6.81 17.42
N LEU A 50 52.13 -7.51 16.47
CA LEU A 50 50.89 -8.24 16.71
C LEU A 50 51.04 -9.28 17.84
N SER A 51 52.18 -9.96 17.94
CA SER A 51 52.44 -10.99 18.96
C SER A 51 52.51 -10.37 20.36
N GLU A 52 53.20 -9.24 20.51
CA GLU A 52 53.27 -8.50 21.78
C GLU A 52 51.92 -7.85 22.14
N LEU A 53 51.19 -7.34 21.15
CA LEU A 53 49.86 -6.77 21.34
C LEU A 53 48.83 -7.83 21.75
N ALA A 54 48.95 -9.06 21.24
CA ALA A 54 48.13 -10.19 21.67
C ALA A 54 48.49 -10.65 23.10
N LYS A 55 49.78 -10.72 23.44
CA LYS A 55 50.26 -11.05 24.82
C LYS A 55 49.82 -10.02 25.85
N THR A 56 49.81 -8.74 25.49
CA THR A 56 49.36 -7.64 26.36
C THR A 56 47.84 -7.47 26.37
N GLY A 57 47.11 -8.24 25.56
CA GLY A 57 45.65 -8.21 25.45
C GLY A 57 45.11 -6.97 24.76
N ARG A 58 45.95 -6.18 24.07
CA ARG A 58 45.55 -5.01 23.26
C ARG A 58 44.97 -5.43 21.91
N ILE A 59 45.41 -6.56 21.38
CA ILE A 59 44.75 -7.31 20.31
C ILE A 59 44.10 -8.53 20.96
N GLY A 60 42.80 -8.71 20.68
CA GLY A 60 42.05 -9.85 21.16
C GLY A 60 42.31 -11.11 20.33
N ARG A 61 41.61 -12.19 20.67
CA ARG A 61 41.71 -13.44 19.90
C ARG A 61 41.28 -13.22 18.45
N ILE A 62 42.18 -13.56 17.53
CA ILE A 62 41.89 -13.50 16.08
C ILE A 62 40.98 -14.67 15.72
N ASP A 63 39.81 -14.33 15.19
CA ASP A 63 38.80 -15.30 14.77
C ASP A 63 38.89 -15.54 13.27
N VAL A 64 39.13 -16.79 12.90
CA VAL A 64 39.22 -17.23 11.51
C VAL A 64 38.11 -18.22 11.21
N SER A 65 37.28 -17.91 10.22
CA SER A 65 36.27 -18.81 9.67
C SER A 65 36.67 -19.14 8.24
N LEU A 66 36.79 -20.42 7.91
CA LEU A 66 37.28 -20.87 6.61
C LEU A 66 36.36 -21.93 6.00
N LYS A 67 36.36 -21.99 4.68
CA LYS A 67 35.67 -22.99 3.86
C LYS A 67 36.60 -23.42 2.73
N HIS A 68 36.50 -24.68 2.33
CA HIS A 68 37.25 -25.21 1.20
C HIS A 68 36.33 -25.35 -0.01
N GLU A 69 36.66 -24.65 -1.09
CA GLU A 69 35.91 -24.67 -2.33
C GLU A 69 36.88 -24.75 -3.51
N ASN A 70 36.68 -25.72 -4.42
CA ASN A 70 37.47 -25.87 -5.66
C ASN A 70 39.01 -25.89 -5.47
N GLY A 71 39.49 -26.55 -4.42
CA GLY A 71 40.94 -26.64 -4.12
C GLY A 71 41.55 -25.36 -3.54
N LYS A 72 40.74 -24.35 -3.27
CA LYS A 72 41.11 -23.10 -2.59
C LYS A 72 40.47 -23.03 -1.20
N THR A 73 41.05 -22.21 -0.33
CA THR A 73 40.48 -21.91 0.99
C THR A 73 40.05 -20.46 1.02
N VAL A 74 38.75 -20.22 1.21
CA VAL A 74 38.17 -18.88 1.34
C VAL A 74 37.62 -18.69 2.73
N GLY A 75 37.63 -17.46 3.22
CA GLY A 75 37.15 -17.23 4.56
C GLY A 75 37.14 -15.78 5.02
N THR A 76 36.96 -15.62 6.31
CA THR A 76 36.91 -14.35 7.00
C THR A 76 37.83 -14.37 8.21
N ILE A 77 38.59 -13.28 8.39
CA ILE A 77 39.39 -13.02 9.59
C ILE A 77 38.74 -11.86 10.34
N VAL A 78 38.58 -11.98 11.65
CA VAL A 78 38.13 -10.90 12.52
C VAL A 78 39.19 -10.67 13.59
N VAL A 79 39.73 -9.45 13.62
CA VAL A 79 40.74 -9.01 14.59
C VAL A 79 40.09 -8.02 15.57
N PRO A 80 39.88 -8.39 16.84
CA PRO A 80 39.44 -7.46 17.87
C PRO A 80 40.62 -6.57 18.29
N SER A 81 40.43 -5.25 18.31
CA SER A 81 41.44 -4.28 18.70
C SER A 81 40.95 -3.37 19.83
N ALA A 82 41.72 -3.29 20.93
CA ALA A 82 41.54 -2.30 22.00
C ALA A 82 42.38 -1.02 21.78
N LEU A 83 43.07 -0.93 20.65
CA LEU A 83 43.96 0.18 20.30
C LEU A 83 43.19 1.44 19.89
N ASP A 84 43.89 2.53 19.68
CA ASP A 84 43.30 3.74 19.11
C ASP A 84 43.12 3.59 17.58
N ARG A 85 42.43 4.55 16.95
CA ARG A 85 42.05 4.48 15.53
C ARG A 85 43.27 4.38 14.61
N VAL A 86 44.33 5.13 14.91
CA VAL A 86 45.53 5.18 14.07
C VAL A 86 46.27 3.85 14.13
N THR A 87 46.56 3.35 15.33
CA THR A 87 47.27 2.09 15.52
C THR A 87 46.44 0.92 14.97
N THR A 88 45.11 0.94 15.15
CA THR A 88 44.21 -0.09 14.58
C THR A 88 44.26 -0.10 13.05
N ALA A 89 44.34 1.06 12.39
CA ALA A 89 44.48 1.13 10.94
C ALA A 89 45.82 0.58 10.45
N VAL A 90 46.91 0.82 11.18
CA VAL A 90 48.23 0.23 10.88
C VAL A 90 48.19 -1.28 11.01
N ILE A 91 47.62 -1.81 12.10
CA ILE A 91 47.43 -3.25 12.27
C ILE A 91 46.55 -3.82 11.15
N ALA A 92 45.51 -3.09 10.73
CA ALA A 92 44.65 -3.55 9.66
C ALA A 92 45.42 -3.72 8.34
N ALA A 93 46.25 -2.73 7.99
CA ALA A 93 47.11 -2.78 6.82
C ALA A 93 48.17 -3.90 6.91
N MET A 94 48.70 -4.19 8.10
CA MET A 94 49.65 -5.30 8.29
C MET A 94 49.01 -6.67 8.04
N VAL A 95 47.75 -6.86 8.47
CA VAL A 95 47.01 -8.11 8.22
C VAL A 95 46.61 -8.23 6.75
N GLU A 96 46.22 -7.13 6.12
CA GLU A 96 45.90 -7.09 4.68
C GLU A 96 47.13 -7.36 3.79
N ALA A 97 48.33 -6.98 4.24
CA ALA A 97 49.58 -7.21 3.51
C ALA A 97 50.04 -8.68 3.49
N VAL A 98 49.39 -9.58 4.21
CA VAL A 98 49.73 -11.01 4.24
C VAL A 98 49.47 -11.62 2.86
N ASP A 99 50.54 -11.99 2.15
CA ASP A 99 50.47 -12.46 0.76
C ASP A 99 50.66 -13.98 0.60
N ARG A 100 50.87 -14.69 1.72
CA ARG A 100 51.23 -16.12 1.72
C ARG A 100 50.78 -16.83 3.00
N VAL A 101 50.26 -18.04 2.85
CA VAL A 101 49.92 -18.92 3.98
C VAL A 101 50.53 -20.30 3.72
N GLY A 102 51.49 -20.71 4.54
CA GLY A 102 52.31 -21.89 4.27
C GLY A 102 53.04 -21.78 2.91
N PRO A 103 52.95 -22.78 2.02
CA PRO A 103 53.53 -22.70 0.68
C PRO A 103 52.66 -21.94 -0.34
N TYR A 104 51.42 -21.58 0.00
CA TYR A 104 50.42 -21.08 -0.96
C TYR A 104 50.33 -19.55 -0.95
N ARG A 105 50.03 -18.97 -2.11
CA ARG A 105 49.70 -17.54 -2.21
C ARG A 105 48.34 -17.26 -1.57
N ALA A 106 48.25 -16.11 -0.91
CA ALA A 106 47.05 -15.63 -0.27
C ALA A 106 46.74 -14.20 -0.74
N HIS A 107 45.46 -13.88 -0.80
CA HIS A 107 44.96 -12.53 -0.95
C HIS A 107 44.05 -12.22 0.23
N VAL A 108 44.37 -11.16 0.97
CA VAL A 108 43.58 -10.68 2.10
C VAL A 108 43.09 -9.29 1.75
N GLU A 109 41.81 -9.00 2.00
CA GLU A 109 41.16 -7.72 1.69
C GLU A 109 40.39 -7.24 2.92
N LEU A 110 40.57 -5.97 3.30
CA LEU A 110 39.83 -5.35 4.39
C LEU A 110 38.37 -5.12 3.98
N GLU A 111 37.43 -5.73 4.72
CA GLU A 111 35.99 -5.60 4.48
C GLU A 111 35.37 -4.46 5.30
N ASP A 112 35.70 -4.37 6.59
CA ASP A 112 35.12 -3.38 7.51
C ASP A 112 35.97 -3.14 8.77
N ILE A 113 35.87 -1.93 9.35
CA ILE A 113 36.40 -1.59 10.68
C ILE A 113 35.24 -1.04 11.52
N ALA A 114 34.63 -1.90 12.34
CA ALA A 114 33.49 -1.55 13.17
C ALA A 114 33.91 -1.06 14.57
N ASP A 115 33.40 0.10 15.01
CA ASP A 115 33.53 0.55 16.40
C ASP A 115 32.51 -0.17 17.30
N VAL A 116 33.02 -0.99 18.22
CA VAL A 116 32.23 -1.81 19.15
C VAL A 116 31.37 -0.93 20.07
N ARG A 117 31.75 0.32 20.32
CA ARG A 117 30.97 1.28 21.13
C ARG A 117 29.75 1.78 20.39
N GLU A 118 29.80 1.89 19.07
CA GLU A 118 28.64 2.27 18.25
C GLU A 118 27.63 1.11 18.19
N GLU A 119 28.11 -0.11 17.97
CA GLU A 119 27.30 -1.33 18.00
C GLU A 119 26.62 -1.51 19.37
N ARG A 120 27.39 -1.34 20.47
CA ARG A 120 26.86 -1.41 21.83
C ARG A 120 25.89 -0.28 22.16
N ARG A 121 26.14 0.96 21.70
CA ARG A 121 25.19 2.09 21.86
C ARG A 121 23.86 1.79 21.17
N SER A 122 23.90 1.33 19.92
CA SER A 122 22.70 0.94 19.17
C SER A 122 21.94 -0.20 19.85
N TRP A 123 22.65 -1.20 20.37
CA TRP A 123 22.05 -2.28 21.15
C TRP A 123 21.41 -1.78 22.46
N VAL A 124 22.10 -0.90 23.21
CA VAL A 124 21.60 -0.31 24.46
C VAL A 124 20.34 0.52 24.20
N ILE A 125 20.32 1.33 23.14
CA ILE A 125 19.13 2.12 22.76
C ILE A 125 17.95 1.20 22.43
N ARG A 126 18.17 0.16 21.61
CA ARG A 126 17.13 -0.82 21.27
C ARG A 126 16.60 -1.55 22.51
N ARG A 127 17.51 -1.98 23.40
CA ARG A 127 17.14 -2.68 24.63
C ARG A 127 16.42 -1.76 25.62
N ALA A 128 16.84 -0.50 25.75
CA ALA A 128 16.18 0.49 26.58
C ALA A 128 14.75 0.77 26.11
N LYS A 129 14.54 0.88 24.78
CA LYS A 129 13.18 0.98 24.19
C LYS A 129 12.31 -0.21 24.54
N GLU A 130 12.88 -1.42 24.51
CA GLU A 130 12.16 -2.64 24.87
C GLU A 130 11.82 -2.72 26.37
N ILE A 131 12.77 -2.37 27.24
CA ILE A 131 12.55 -2.30 28.70
C ILE A 131 11.46 -1.29 29.02
N LEU A 132 11.50 -0.09 28.42
CA LEU A 132 10.47 0.92 28.58
C LEU A 132 9.09 0.38 28.19
N ARG A 133 8.95 -0.24 27.01
CA ARG A 133 7.68 -0.85 26.57
C ARG A 133 7.13 -1.86 27.58
N ARG A 134 7.97 -2.75 28.11
CA ARG A 134 7.54 -3.77 29.09
C ARG A 134 7.22 -3.17 30.46
N TRP A 135 7.93 -2.12 30.88
CA TRP A 135 7.70 -1.44 32.15
C TRP A 135 6.39 -0.65 32.14
N THR A 136 6.11 0.08 31.05
CA THR A 136 4.89 0.87 30.86
C THR A 136 3.62 0.00 30.87
N LEU A 137 3.71 -1.28 30.46
CA LEU A 137 2.59 -2.23 30.52
C LEU A 137 2.24 -2.71 31.94
N ALA A 138 3.10 -2.51 32.96
CA ALA A 138 2.97 -3.17 34.27
C ALA A 138 2.63 -2.24 35.46
N LYS A 139 2.57 -0.92 35.31
CA LYS A 139 2.10 0.01 36.35
C LYS A 139 1.39 1.20 35.70
N MET A 140 0.34 1.70 36.37
CA MET A 140 -0.36 2.92 35.95
C MET A 140 0.67 4.02 35.61
N PRO A 141 0.49 4.72 34.48
CA PRO A 141 1.49 5.66 33.98
C PRO A 141 1.72 6.82 34.95
N THR A 142 2.98 7.24 35.09
CA THR A 142 3.34 8.43 35.87
C THR A 142 2.95 9.71 35.13
N THR A 143 2.65 10.80 35.84
CA THR A 143 2.23 12.09 35.24
C THR A 143 3.19 12.59 34.15
N THR A 144 4.49 12.31 34.27
CA THR A 144 5.51 12.71 33.30
C THR A 144 5.50 11.85 32.03
N GLU A 145 5.13 10.58 32.14
CA GLU A 145 4.96 9.68 30.98
C GLU A 145 3.67 9.99 30.22
N VAL A 146 2.58 10.31 30.94
CA VAL A 146 1.37 10.87 30.32
C VAL A 146 1.72 12.15 29.56
N MET A 147 2.51 13.06 30.16
CA MET A 147 2.95 14.28 29.48
C MET A 147 3.84 14.01 28.26
N ARG A 148 4.67 12.96 28.27
CA ARG A 148 5.52 12.58 27.11
C ARG A 148 4.72 11.91 26.00
N GLU A 149 3.83 10.97 26.31
CA GLU A 149 2.91 10.40 25.29
C GLU A 149 1.99 11.47 24.73
N VAL A 150 1.49 12.38 25.56
CA VAL A 150 0.76 13.57 25.11
C VAL A 150 1.67 14.44 24.23
N ALA A 151 2.94 14.65 24.58
CA ALA A 151 3.89 15.43 23.76
C ALA A 151 4.29 14.74 22.43
N GLU A 152 4.41 13.41 22.40
CA GLU A 152 4.66 12.64 21.18
C GLU A 152 3.40 12.58 20.29
N ALA A 153 2.21 12.48 20.88
CA ALA A 153 0.93 12.69 20.19
C ALA A 153 0.78 14.14 19.67
N LEU A 154 1.43 15.10 20.32
CA LEU A 154 1.53 16.50 19.87
C LEU A 154 2.62 16.72 18.81
N THR A 155 3.43 15.71 18.45
CA THR A 155 4.33 15.83 17.30
C THR A 155 3.50 15.53 16.05
N PRO A 156 3.12 16.54 15.24
CA PRO A 156 2.25 16.31 14.11
C PRO A 156 2.89 15.28 13.18
N ALA A 157 2.15 14.21 12.90
CA ALA A 157 2.52 13.24 11.89
C ALA A 157 2.88 14.02 10.61
N ARG A 158 4.05 13.72 10.03
CA ARG A 158 4.54 14.46 8.86
C ARG A 158 3.85 13.93 7.61
N VAL A 159 3.51 14.85 6.71
CA VAL A 159 3.04 14.53 5.36
C VAL A 159 4.12 13.72 4.64
N ILE A 160 3.73 12.58 4.07
CA ILE A 160 4.55 11.75 3.19
C ILE A 160 4.09 11.90 1.74
N ARG A 161 4.87 11.32 0.81
CA ARG A 161 4.50 11.18 -0.60
C ARG A 161 4.05 9.74 -0.83
N PHE A 162 2.87 9.54 -1.41
CA PHE A 162 2.26 8.23 -1.60
C PHE A 162 1.95 7.94 -3.07
N GLY A 163 2.21 6.70 -3.49
CA GLY A 163 1.96 6.22 -4.85
C GLY A 163 2.93 6.78 -5.91
N PRO A 164 2.84 6.30 -7.16
CA PRO A 164 3.68 6.75 -8.28
C PRO A 164 3.50 8.24 -8.61
N GLU A 165 2.31 8.78 -8.35
CA GLU A 165 1.98 10.20 -8.57
C GLU A 165 2.51 11.10 -7.43
N GLY A 166 3.05 10.53 -6.35
CA GLY A 166 3.65 11.29 -5.26
C GLY A 166 2.63 12.16 -4.50
N LEU A 167 1.44 11.64 -4.27
CA LEU A 167 0.36 12.39 -3.63
C LEU A 167 0.68 12.71 -2.15
N PRO A 168 0.38 13.91 -1.64
CA PRO A 168 0.48 14.23 -0.22
C PRO A 168 -0.43 13.31 0.59
N ALA A 169 0.13 12.66 1.61
CA ALA A 169 -0.59 11.68 2.41
C ALA A 169 -0.13 11.66 3.86
N GLY A 170 -1.00 11.17 4.73
CA GLY A 170 -0.63 10.74 6.07
C GLY A 170 0.15 9.42 6.07
N PRO A 171 0.94 9.15 7.12
CA PRO A 171 1.87 8.02 7.15
C PRO A 171 1.19 6.64 7.13
N ASP A 172 -0.10 6.56 7.48
CA ASP A 172 -0.81 5.30 7.62
C ASP A 172 -1.73 4.96 6.44
N VAL A 173 -1.82 5.81 5.41
CA VAL A 173 -2.62 5.55 4.19
C VAL A 173 -2.35 4.17 3.58
N GLY A 174 -1.09 3.75 3.54
CA GLY A 174 -0.71 2.42 3.03
C GLY A 174 -1.20 1.26 3.89
N LYS A 175 -1.30 1.45 5.21
CA LYS A 175 -1.58 0.37 6.19
C LYS A 175 -3.05 0.29 6.58
N SER A 176 -3.75 1.42 6.63
CA SER A 176 -5.14 1.50 7.09
C SER A 176 -6.10 0.83 6.12
N LYS A 177 -7.15 0.18 6.65
CA LYS A 177 -8.25 -0.38 5.84
C LYS A 177 -9.22 0.70 5.35
N GLU A 178 -9.28 1.80 6.08
CA GLU A 178 -10.06 2.99 5.76
C GLU A 178 -9.13 4.14 5.37
N ILE A 179 -9.57 4.98 4.43
CA ILE A 179 -8.85 6.19 4.01
C ILE A 179 -9.80 7.37 3.90
N ILE A 180 -9.26 8.57 4.10
CA ILE A 180 -9.97 9.82 3.88
C ILE A 180 -9.32 10.53 2.70
N ILE A 181 -10.10 10.85 1.68
CA ILE A 181 -9.65 11.55 0.47
C ILE A 181 -10.05 13.02 0.60
N VAL A 182 -9.07 13.91 0.46
CA VAL A 182 -9.23 15.37 0.54
C VAL A 182 -8.73 16.04 -0.73
N GLU A 183 -9.03 17.33 -0.90
CA GLU A 183 -8.62 18.09 -2.09
C GLU A 183 -7.11 18.30 -2.13
N GLY A 184 -6.57 18.86 -1.04
CA GLY A 184 -5.24 19.46 -1.02
C GLY A 184 -4.33 18.99 0.10
N ARG A 185 -3.06 19.35 -0.02
CA ARG A 185 -2.04 19.07 1.00
C ARG A 185 -2.37 19.72 2.35
N ALA A 186 -2.95 20.92 2.34
CA ALA A 186 -3.25 21.66 3.56
C ALA A 186 -4.33 20.96 4.40
N ASP A 187 -5.32 20.35 3.75
CA ASP A 187 -6.31 19.47 4.38
C ASP A 187 -5.63 18.29 5.07
N VAL A 188 -4.71 17.61 4.38
CA VAL A 188 -3.93 16.50 4.96
C VAL A 188 -3.17 16.98 6.20
N VAL A 189 -2.55 18.16 6.15
CA VAL A 189 -1.86 18.75 7.30
C VAL A 189 -2.85 19.02 8.45
N ASN A 190 -4.04 19.55 8.16
CA ASN A 190 -5.03 19.81 9.20
C ASN A 190 -5.55 18.52 9.84
N LEU A 191 -5.87 17.51 9.03
CA LEU A 191 -6.28 16.18 9.51
C LEU A 191 -5.19 15.52 10.37
N LEU A 192 -3.91 15.65 9.99
CA LEU A 192 -2.80 15.14 10.79
C LEU A 192 -2.68 15.85 12.14
N LYS A 193 -2.93 17.17 12.22
CA LYS A 193 -3.02 17.91 13.50
C LYS A 193 -4.19 17.43 14.36
N CYS A 194 -5.24 16.89 13.74
CA CYS A 194 -6.39 16.29 14.42
C CYS A 194 -6.18 14.81 14.80
N GLY A 195 -4.99 14.23 14.54
CA GLY A 195 -4.68 12.83 14.82
C GLY A 195 -5.15 11.84 13.75
N ILE A 196 -5.61 12.32 12.59
CA ILE A 196 -6.07 11.49 11.48
C ILE A 196 -4.90 11.25 10.52
N THR A 197 -4.32 10.05 10.56
CA THR A 197 -3.07 9.71 9.85
C THR A 197 -3.26 8.95 8.53
N ASN A 198 -4.50 8.67 8.15
CA ASN A 198 -4.90 7.92 6.95
C ASN A 198 -5.54 8.81 5.87
N ALA A 199 -5.25 10.11 5.87
CA ALA A 199 -5.72 11.06 4.87
C ALA A 199 -4.80 11.10 3.64
N ILE A 200 -5.35 11.27 2.43
CA ILE A 200 -4.61 11.45 1.17
C ILE A 200 -5.25 12.53 0.31
N ALA A 201 -4.42 13.40 -0.27
CA ALA A 201 -4.86 14.47 -1.17
C ALA A 201 -4.87 14.03 -2.63
N MET A 202 -5.83 14.52 -3.42
CA MET A 202 -5.88 14.30 -4.87
C MET A 202 -5.09 15.33 -5.70
N GLU A 203 -4.83 16.53 -5.16
CA GLU A 203 -4.11 17.63 -5.82
C GLU A 203 -4.66 17.98 -7.22
N GLY A 204 -5.91 18.47 -7.26
CA GLY A 204 -6.55 19.02 -8.46
C GLY A 204 -7.84 18.31 -8.85
N ILE A 205 -8.44 18.75 -9.96
CA ILE A 205 -9.78 18.29 -10.39
C ILE A 205 -9.76 16.85 -10.88
N LYS A 206 -8.76 16.47 -11.67
CA LYS A 206 -8.69 15.14 -12.26
C LYS A 206 -8.28 14.12 -11.18
N VAL A 207 -9.12 13.11 -10.96
CA VAL A 207 -8.85 12.05 -9.99
C VAL A 207 -7.60 11.25 -10.41
N PRO A 208 -6.56 11.18 -9.57
CA PRO A 208 -5.35 10.39 -9.83
C PRO A 208 -5.62 8.87 -9.84
N GLU A 209 -4.85 8.13 -10.62
CA GLU A 209 -4.97 6.66 -10.72
C GLU A 209 -4.69 5.98 -9.38
N THR A 210 -3.79 6.55 -8.58
CA THR A 210 -3.50 6.10 -7.21
C THR A 210 -4.76 6.13 -6.34
N ILE A 211 -5.60 7.17 -6.47
CA ILE A 211 -6.85 7.29 -5.70
C ILE A 211 -7.85 6.23 -6.13
N VAL A 212 -8.01 6.01 -7.45
CA VAL A 212 -8.92 4.98 -7.99
C VAL A 212 -8.58 3.60 -7.42
N ARG A 213 -7.30 3.20 -7.50
CA ARG A 213 -6.84 1.90 -6.98
C ARG A 213 -7.03 1.76 -5.48
N LEU A 214 -6.78 2.83 -4.72
CA LEU A 214 -7.00 2.81 -3.28
C LEU A 214 -8.48 2.61 -2.94
N CYS A 215 -9.40 3.22 -3.70
CA CYS A 215 -10.85 3.07 -3.51
C CYS A 215 -11.36 1.66 -3.83
N GLU A 216 -10.67 0.90 -4.67
CA GLU A 216 -11.01 -0.50 -4.94
C GLU A 216 -10.61 -1.44 -3.79
N GLN A 217 -9.54 -1.10 -3.07
CA GLN A 217 -8.93 -1.95 -2.05
C GLN A 217 -9.33 -1.58 -0.62
N LYS A 218 -9.79 -0.34 -0.41
CA LYS A 218 -9.99 0.26 0.90
C LYS A 218 -11.34 0.94 0.98
N GLU A 219 -11.81 1.07 2.21
CA GLU A 219 -13.02 1.83 2.49
C GLU A 219 -12.73 3.32 2.44
N ALA A 220 -13.18 3.99 1.36
CA ALA A 220 -12.88 5.39 1.11
C ALA A 220 -14.01 6.32 1.57
N THR A 221 -13.64 7.36 2.33
CA THR A 221 -14.49 8.52 2.64
C THR A 221 -13.96 9.75 1.91
N ALA A 222 -14.77 10.40 1.09
CA ALA A 222 -14.44 11.72 0.54
C ALA A 222 -14.75 12.80 1.59
N PHE A 223 -13.79 13.64 1.95
CA PHE A 223 -13.99 14.78 2.84
C PHE A 223 -13.54 16.06 2.13
N LEU A 224 -14.51 16.84 1.66
CA LEU A 224 -14.27 17.97 0.76
C LEU A 224 -14.88 19.28 1.30
N ASP A 225 -14.34 20.38 0.80
CA ASP A 225 -14.68 21.75 1.18
C ASP A 225 -16.15 22.08 0.94
N GLY A 226 -16.74 22.91 1.79
CA GLY A 226 -18.17 23.25 1.78
C GLY A 226 -18.56 24.28 0.71
N ASP A 227 -17.77 24.39 -0.36
CA ASP A 227 -17.89 25.39 -1.42
C ASP A 227 -18.27 24.75 -2.77
N HIS A 228 -18.32 25.59 -3.82
CA HIS A 228 -18.66 25.14 -5.16
C HIS A 228 -17.54 24.29 -5.80
N MET A 229 -16.27 24.59 -5.51
CA MET A 229 -15.15 23.80 -6.05
C MET A 229 -15.14 22.39 -5.45
N GLY A 230 -15.40 22.26 -4.16
CA GLY A 230 -15.58 20.98 -3.50
C GLY A 230 -16.75 20.16 -4.07
N GLU A 231 -17.83 20.81 -4.53
CA GLU A 231 -18.93 20.12 -5.20
C GLU A 231 -18.52 19.56 -6.57
N VAL A 232 -17.77 20.34 -7.35
CA VAL A 232 -17.23 19.89 -8.65
C VAL A 232 -16.29 18.70 -8.46
N LEU A 233 -15.41 18.76 -7.46
CA LEU A 233 -14.52 17.67 -7.10
C LEU A 233 -15.28 16.43 -6.64
N LEU A 234 -16.32 16.61 -5.82
CA LEU A 234 -17.17 15.50 -5.39
C LEU A 234 -17.83 14.79 -6.57
N LYS A 235 -18.35 15.55 -7.54
CA LYS A 235 -18.97 14.98 -8.75
C LYS A 235 -17.95 14.18 -9.56
N GLU A 236 -16.76 14.71 -9.79
CA GLU A 236 -15.71 13.98 -10.53
C GLU A 236 -15.24 12.73 -9.77
N LEU A 237 -15.08 12.83 -8.44
CA LEU A 237 -14.65 11.71 -7.59
C LEU A 237 -15.69 10.59 -7.55
N LEU A 238 -16.97 10.92 -7.37
CA LEU A 238 -18.07 9.93 -7.37
C LEU A 238 -18.30 9.30 -8.75
N SER A 239 -17.92 9.99 -9.82
CA SER A 239 -18.01 9.47 -11.19
C SER A 239 -16.85 8.53 -11.55
N THR A 240 -15.70 8.68 -10.87
CA THR A 240 -14.45 8.01 -11.27
C THR A 240 -14.01 6.92 -10.28
N ALA A 241 -14.31 7.08 -8.99
CA ALA A 241 -13.81 6.21 -7.92
C ALA A 241 -14.94 5.64 -7.04
N ARG A 242 -14.69 4.47 -6.45
CA ARG A 242 -15.64 3.80 -5.55
C ARG A 242 -15.55 4.37 -4.12
N ILE A 243 -16.32 5.42 -3.87
CA ILE A 243 -16.41 6.04 -2.54
C ILE A 243 -17.53 5.39 -1.73
N LYS A 244 -17.30 5.11 -0.44
CA LYS A 244 -18.33 4.55 0.46
C LYS A 244 -19.09 5.64 1.21
N TYR A 245 -18.38 6.67 1.67
CA TYR A 245 -18.97 7.76 2.44
C TYR A 245 -18.52 9.13 1.95
N VAL A 246 -19.37 10.13 2.14
CA VAL A 246 -19.08 11.53 1.85
C VAL A 246 -19.26 12.34 3.14
N ALA A 247 -18.25 13.12 3.48
CA ALA A 247 -18.27 14.16 4.49
C ALA A 247 -18.04 15.51 3.80
N ARG A 248 -18.67 16.56 4.33
CA ARG A 248 -18.52 17.93 3.81
C ARG A 248 -18.16 18.86 4.95
N ALA A 249 -17.25 19.78 4.68
CA ALA A 249 -17.05 20.91 5.58
C ALA A 249 -18.34 21.76 5.64
N PRO A 250 -18.56 22.53 6.72
CA PRO A 250 -19.68 23.47 6.78
C PRO A 250 -19.71 24.40 5.57
N LYS A 251 -20.91 24.87 5.18
CA LYS A 251 -21.09 25.69 3.97
C LYS A 251 -20.14 26.90 3.95
N GLY A 252 -19.36 27.03 2.89
CA GLY A 252 -18.38 28.11 2.70
C GLY A 252 -17.11 28.01 3.54
N ARG A 253 -16.83 26.86 4.16
CA ARG A 253 -15.61 26.59 4.92
C ARG A 253 -14.75 25.54 4.21
N GLU A 254 -13.44 25.72 4.31
CA GLU A 254 -12.45 24.78 3.78
C GLU A 254 -11.98 23.81 4.88
N VAL A 255 -11.62 22.59 4.49
CA VAL A 255 -11.16 21.55 5.43
C VAL A 255 -9.89 21.98 6.15
N GLU A 256 -9.00 22.73 5.48
CA GLU A 256 -7.78 23.29 6.09
C GLU A 256 -8.03 24.26 7.26
N GLU A 257 -9.20 24.89 7.32
CA GLU A 257 -9.55 25.89 8.35
C GLU A 257 -10.31 25.32 9.55
N LEU A 258 -10.74 24.05 9.48
CA LEU A 258 -11.58 23.45 10.51
C LEU A 258 -10.81 23.17 11.80
N THR A 259 -11.47 23.38 12.93
CA THR A 259 -10.96 22.96 14.24
C THR A 259 -11.05 21.43 14.39
N PRO A 260 -10.26 20.81 15.29
CA PRO A 260 -10.34 19.36 15.52
C PRO A 260 -11.75 18.86 15.86
N LYS A 261 -12.53 19.67 16.58
CA LYS A 261 -13.93 19.34 16.90
C LYS A 261 -14.81 19.31 15.65
N GLU A 262 -14.68 20.30 14.77
CA GLU A 262 -15.45 20.39 13.52
C GLU A 262 -15.09 19.26 12.54
N VAL A 263 -13.80 18.91 12.44
CA VAL A 263 -13.33 17.77 11.64
C VAL A 263 -13.99 16.47 12.09
N LEU A 264 -13.93 16.18 13.39
CA LEU A 264 -14.52 14.96 13.95
C LEU A 264 -16.04 14.94 13.80
N GLU A 265 -16.70 16.09 13.98
CA GLU A 265 -18.15 16.22 13.80
C GLU A 265 -18.58 16.00 12.33
N ALA A 266 -17.86 16.58 11.38
CA ALA A 266 -18.12 16.38 9.95
C ALA A 266 -17.91 14.92 9.52
N LEU A 267 -16.84 14.27 9.98
CA LEU A 267 -16.57 12.86 9.68
C LEU A 267 -17.57 11.92 10.36
N ALA A 268 -18.04 12.26 11.58
CA ALA A 268 -19.07 11.48 12.27
C ALA A 268 -20.44 11.59 11.58
N LYS A 269 -20.74 12.73 10.95
CA LYS A 269 -21.96 12.97 10.17
C LYS A 269 -21.84 12.57 8.70
N ARG A 270 -20.81 11.81 8.31
CA ARG A 270 -20.63 11.34 6.93
C ARG A 270 -21.86 10.55 6.48
N VAL A 271 -22.27 10.77 5.25
CA VAL A 271 -23.42 10.11 4.63
C VAL A 271 -22.96 9.03 3.64
N PRO A 272 -23.75 7.98 3.40
CA PRO A 272 -23.46 7.01 2.34
C PRO A 272 -23.32 7.70 0.99
N ALA A 273 -22.26 7.37 0.24
CA ALA A 273 -21.98 7.99 -1.05
C ALA A 273 -23.09 7.73 -2.09
N GLU A 274 -23.81 6.61 -1.98
CA GLU A 274 -24.95 6.30 -2.86
C GLU A 274 -26.12 7.27 -2.69
N GLU A 275 -26.38 7.75 -1.47
CA GLU A 275 -27.43 8.73 -1.22
C GLU A 275 -27.10 10.06 -1.90
N VAL A 276 -25.86 10.51 -1.73
CA VAL A 276 -25.34 11.72 -2.39
C VAL A 276 -25.29 11.56 -3.91
N ARG A 277 -24.94 10.37 -4.40
CA ARG A 277 -24.94 10.07 -5.83
C ARG A 277 -26.36 10.17 -6.42
N ARG A 278 -27.37 9.69 -5.69
CA ARG A 278 -28.78 9.82 -6.10
C ARG A 278 -29.22 11.28 -6.14
N GLU A 279 -28.82 12.10 -5.17
CA GLU A 279 -29.13 13.54 -5.17
C GLU A 279 -28.44 14.30 -6.31
N LEU A 280 -27.16 14.04 -6.55
CA LEU A 280 -26.36 14.77 -7.54
C LEU A 280 -26.64 14.35 -8.98
N PHE A 281 -26.98 13.08 -9.20
CA PHE A 281 -27.07 12.52 -10.54
C PHE A 281 -28.42 11.85 -10.85
N GLY A 282 -29.36 11.77 -9.92
CA GLY A 282 -30.61 11.02 -10.07
C GLY A 282 -30.47 9.51 -9.82
N PRO A 283 -31.56 8.74 -9.91
CA PRO A 283 -31.56 7.29 -9.66
C PRO A 283 -30.76 6.50 -10.70
N GLU A 284 -30.15 5.40 -10.30
CA GLU A 284 -29.67 4.42 -11.29
C GLU A 284 -30.85 3.80 -12.05
N LEU A 285 -30.60 3.35 -13.28
CA LEU A 285 -31.62 2.63 -14.04
C LEU A 285 -32.00 1.34 -13.31
N ASP A 286 -33.27 1.20 -12.97
CA ASP A 286 -33.80 0.01 -12.32
C ASP A 286 -33.53 -1.24 -13.20
N PRO A 287 -32.89 -2.30 -12.66
CA PRO A 287 -32.57 -3.49 -13.44
C PRO A 287 -33.80 -4.19 -14.03
N SER A 288 -34.92 -4.19 -13.32
CA SER A 288 -36.16 -4.85 -13.79
C SER A 288 -36.82 -4.08 -14.92
N LEU A 289 -36.83 -2.74 -14.84
CA LEU A 289 -37.27 -1.86 -15.93
C LEU A 289 -36.39 -2.04 -17.16
N LEU A 290 -35.07 -2.06 -16.97
CA LEU A 290 -34.12 -2.24 -18.06
C LEU A 290 -34.27 -3.62 -18.72
N ALA A 291 -34.47 -4.67 -17.92
CA ALA A 291 -34.75 -6.02 -18.41
C ALA A 291 -36.06 -6.11 -19.21
N ARG A 292 -37.12 -5.45 -18.73
CA ARG A 292 -38.40 -5.32 -19.43
C ARG A 292 -38.21 -4.62 -20.77
N LEU A 293 -37.59 -3.45 -20.78
CA LEU A 293 -37.36 -2.67 -22.00
C LEU A 293 -36.43 -3.40 -22.98
N ALA A 294 -35.41 -4.13 -22.49
CA ALA A 294 -34.52 -4.90 -23.34
C ALA A 294 -35.22 -6.03 -24.11
N ARG A 295 -36.31 -6.59 -23.53
CA ARG A 295 -37.19 -7.57 -24.19
C ARG A 295 -38.21 -6.89 -25.10
N GLU A 296 -38.93 -5.88 -24.59
CA GLU A 296 -39.97 -5.17 -25.35
C GLU A 296 -39.44 -4.52 -26.62
N LEU A 297 -38.20 -4.02 -26.60
CA LEU A 297 -37.61 -3.32 -27.74
C LEU A 297 -36.87 -4.25 -28.70
N HIS A 298 -36.67 -5.52 -28.37
CA HIS A 298 -35.87 -6.40 -29.22
C HIS A 298 -36.51 -6.58 -30.61
N GLU A 299 -35.75 -6.22 -31.65
CA GLU A 299 -36.18 -6.25 -33.06
C GLU A 299 -37.37 -5.35 -33.42
N THR A 300 -37.69 -4.36 -32.59
CA THR A 300 -38.78 -3.41 -32.88
C THR A 300 -38.28 -2.15 -33.59
N PHE A 301 -36.98 -1.87 -33.54
CA PHE A 301 -36.39 -0.59 -33.98
C PHE A 301 -37.06 0.63 -33.32
N GLU A 302 -37.55 0.48 -32.10
CA GLU A 302 -38.10 1.56 -31.28
C GLU A 302 -37.12 2.02 -30.19
N ALA A 303 -37.42 3.18 -29.65
CA ALA A 303 -36.69 3.84 -28.57
C ALA A 303 -37.67 4.35 -27.53
N VAL A 304 -37.32 4.16 -26.26
CA VAL A 304 -38.02 4.71 -25.10
C VAL A 304 -37.12 5.74 -24.42
N MET A 305 -37.68 6.92 -24.15
CA MET A 305 -37.03 8.00 -23.41
C MET A 305 -37.65 8.10 -22.03
N LEU A 306 -36.81 8.15 -20.99
CA LEU A 306 -37.22 8.18 -19.59
C LEU A 306 -36.88 9.51 -18.94
N ASP A 307 -37.72 9.98 -18.02
CA ASP A 307 -37.42 11.11 -17.11
C ASP A 307 -36.58 10.66 -15.90
N ALA A 308 -36.26 11.61 -15.01
CA ALA A 308 -35.45 11.36 -13.82
C ALA A 308 -36.13 10.44 -12.81
N GLU A 309 -37.45 10.31 -12.87
CA GLU A 309 -38.26 9.40 -12.05
C GLU A 309 -38.43 8.02 -12.72
N LEU A 310 -37.78 7.79 -13.87
CA LEU A 310 -37.82 6.58 -14.68
C LEU A 310 -39.17 6.29 -15.35
N ASN A 311 -40.01 7.32 -15.56
CA ASN A 311 -41.24 7.19 -16.33
C ASN A 311 -40.99 7.35 -17.83
N GLU A 312 -41.77 6.64 -18.65
CA GLU A 312 -41.72 6.77 -20.11
C GLU A 312 -42.30 8.12 -20.56
N VAL A 313 -41.43 9.00 -21.07
CA VAL A 313 -41.80 10.32 -21.62
C VAL A 313 -42.23 10.21 -23.08
N ALA A 314 -41.52 9.38 -23.85
CA ALA A 314 -41.79 9.18 -25.25
C ALA A 314 -41.32 7.80 -25.72
N ARG A 315 -42.08 7.21 -26.65
CA ARG A 315 -41.68 6.06 -27.44
C ARG A 315 -41.69 6.45 -28.92
N VAL A 316 -40.57 6.25 -29.62
CA VAL A 316 -40.38 6.70 -31.02
C VAL A 316 -39.58 5.68 -31.82
N PRO A 317 -39.71 5.65 -33.16
CA PRO A 317 -38.79 4.91 -34.01
C PRO A 317 -37.33 5.37 -33.84
N VAL A 318 -36.38 4.45 -33.96
CA VAL A 318 -34.94 4.72 -33.77
C VAL A 318 -34.41 5.82 -34.69
N HIS A 319 -34.94 5.93 -35.91
CA HIS A 319 -34.52 6.98 -36.85
C HIS A 319 -34.94 8.39 -36.42
N ASP A 320 -35.97 8.51 -35.56
CA ASP A 320 -36.49 9.77 -35.05
C ASP A 320 -35.84 10.20 -33.72
N VAL A 321 -35.12 9.31 -33.05
CA VAL A 321 -34.49 9.56 -31.74
C VAL A 321 -33.70 10.87 -31.74
N TYR A 322 -32.85 11.09 -32.73
CA TYR A 322 -32.03 12.30 -32.80
C TYR A 322 -32.86 13.59 -32.86
N GLN A 323 -33.97 13.58 -33.61
CA GLN A 323 -34.85 14.75 -33.69
C GLN A 323 -35.64 14.93 -32.40
N LYS A 324 -36.19 13.83 -31.86
CA LYS A 324 -36.97 13.88 -30.64
C LYS A 324 -36.17 14.36 -29.43
N LEU A 325 -34.89 13.99 -29.33
CA LEU A 325 -33.98 14.51 -28.31
C LEU A 325 -33.67 16.00 -28.44
N LYS A 326 -33.78 16.59 -29.65
CA LYS A 326 -33.63 18.04 -29.80
C LYS A 326 -34.83 18.78 -29.24
N GLU A 327 -36.02 18.23 -29.46
CA GLU A 327 -37.31 18.83 -29.07
C GLU A 327 -37.60 18.70 -27.58
N LEU A 328 -37.22 17.56 -26.98
CA LEU A 328 -37.51 17.27 -25.58
C LEU A 328 -36.36 17.73 -24.68
N ASP A 329 -36.74 18.19 -23.49
CA ASP A 329 -35.85 18.50 -22.37
C ASP A 329 -36.20 17.60 -21.18
N GLY A 330 -35.29 17.47 -20.21
CA GLY A 330 -35.51 16.66 -19.01
C GLY A 330 -35.45 15.14 -19.24
N ILE A 331 -34.98 14.70 -20.41
CA ILE A 331 -34.72 13.28 -20.65
C ILE A 331 -33.50 12.86 -19.83
N TYR A 332 -33.67 11.79 -19.07
CA TYR A 332 -32.68 11.25 -18.16
C TYR A 332 -31.95 10.03 -18.74
N ALA A 333 -32.71 9.16 -19.42
CA ALA A 333 -32.20 7.95 -20.03
C ALA A 333 -32.88 7.67 -21.38
N ILE A 334 -32.16 6.97 -22.26
CA ILE A 334 -32.72 6.46 -23.51
C ILE A 334 -32.38 4.98 -23.61
N VAL A 335 -33.39 4.17 -23.94
CA VAL A 335 -33.26 2.73 -24.21
C VAL A 335 -33.78 2.48 -25.62
N PHE A 336 -32.98 1.93 -26.52
CA PHE A 336 -33.42 1.77 -27.90
C PHE A 336 -32.78 0.60 -28.66
N ASP A 337 -33.54 0.01 -29.56
CA ASP A 337 -33.12 -1.09 -30.42
C ASP A 337 -32.31 -0.60 -31.62
N GLY A 338 -31.12 -0.08 -31.32
CA GLY A 338 -30.28 0.54 -32.34
C GLY A 338 -28.82 0.70 -31.94
N ILE A 339 -28.07 1.29 -32.86
CA ILE A 339 -26.64 1.48 -32.71
C ILE A 339 -26.38 2.84 -32.03
N ILE A 340 -25.61 2.83 -30.95
CA ILE A 340 -25.16 4.03 -30.25
C ILE A 340 -24.01 4.67 -31.05
N THR A 341 -24.33 5.77 -31.74
CA THR A 341 -23.40 6.54 -32.58
C THR A 341 -22.82 7.75 -31.83
N GLN A 342 -21.73 8.34 -32.35
CA GLN A 342 -21.16 9.58 -31.80
C GLN A 342 -22.19 10.72 -31.77
N ARG A 343 -23.06 10.82 -32.79
CA ARG A 343 -24.11 11.85 -32.85
C ARG A 343 -25.11 11.74 -31.69
N ILE A 344 -25.49 10.52 -31.32
CA ILE A 344 -26.38 10.26 -30.17
C ILE A 344 -25.67 10.59 -28.86
N LEU A 345 -24.38 10.25 -28.73
CA LEU A 345 -23.58 10.59 -27.56
C LEU A 345 -23.40 12.11 -27.38
N ASP A 346 -23.19 12.83 -28.48
CA ASP A 346 -22.97 14.28 -28.45
C ASP A 346 -24.23 15.03 -28.02
N ILE A 347 -25.40 14.69 -28.59
CA ILE A 347 -26.68 15.29 -28.19
C ILE A 347 -27.09 14.88 -26.78
N ALA A 348 -26.82 13.63 -26.38
CA ALA A 348 -27.07 13.18 -25.02
C ALA A 348 -26.26 14.00 -24.00
N ARG A 349 -24.99 14.28 -24.30
CA ARG A 349 -24.16 15.15 -23.45
C ARG A 349 -24.69 16.57 -23.40
N GLU A 350 -25.09 17.14 -24.53
CA GLU A 350 -25.66 18.50 -24.61
C GLU A 350 -26.94 18.61 -23.78
N LYS A 351 -27.79 17.58 -23.82
CA LYS A 351 -29.08 17.51 -23.12
C LYS A 351 -29.00 16.99 -21.68
N GLY A 352 -27.80 16.63 -21.20
CA GLY A 352 -27.61 16.13 -19.83
C GLY A 352 -28.14 14.72 -19.57
N ILE A 353 -28.28 13.90 -20.62
CA ILE A 353 -28.76 12.51 -20.52
C ILE A 353 -27.67 11.65 -19.89
N ARG A 354 -28.03 10.89 -18.85
CA ARG A 354 -27.08 10.10 -18.05
C ARG A 354 -26.91 8.68 -18.57
N PHE A 355 -27.98 8.05 -19.04
CA PHE A 355 -27.95 6.65 -19.46
C PHE A 355 -28.34 6.47 -20.92
N ILE A 356 -27.56 5.65 -21.62
CA ILE A 356 -27.87 5.26 -22.99
C ILE A 356 -27.74 3.74 -23.07
N ALA A 357 -28.86 3.07 -23.27
CA ALA A 357 -28.93 1.64 -23.50
C ALA A 357 -29.27 1.37 -24.96
N GLY A 358 -28.47 0.53 -25.62
CA GLY A 358 -28.73 0.14 -27.01
C GLY A 358 -28.08 -1.16 -27.40
N GLU A 359 -28.33 -1.60 -28.63
CA GLU A 359 -27.87 -2.92 -29.11
C GLU A 359 -26.35 -2.99 -29.22
N ARG A 360 -25.75 -1.97 -29.83
CA ARG A 360 -24.31 -1.95 -30.11
C ARG A 360 -23.74 -0.55 -30.00
N LEU A 361 -22.50 -0.47 -29.54
CA LEU A 361 -21.71 0.75 -29.58
C LEU A 361 -20.85 0.78 -30.85
N VAL A 362 -20.88 1.87 -31.61
CA VAL A 362 -19.99 2.03 -32.78
C VAL A 362 -18.52 1.93 -32.36
N LYS A 363 -17.70 1.22 -33.13
CA LYS A 363 -16.25 1.13 -32.86
C LYS A 363 -15.58 2.50 -33.02
N GLY A 364 -14.75 2.90 -32.06
CA GLY A 364 -13.95 4.13 -32.12
C GLY A 364 -14.65 5.40 -31.63
N VAL A 365 -15.88 5.31 -31.11
CA VAL A 365 -16.56 6.45 -30.48
C VAL A 365 -15.96 6.76 -29.10
N LYS A 366 -15.96 8.04 -28.73
CA LYS A 366 -15.52 8.50 -27.41
C LYS A 366 -16.73 8.74 -26.55
N VAL A 367 -16.92 7.91 -25.54
CA VAL A 367 -18.00 8.07 -24.56
C VAL A 367 -17.70 9.31 -23.71
N PRO A 368 -18.58 10.32 -23.69
CA PRO A 368 -18.41 11.47 -22.81
C PRO A 368 -18.45 11.07 -21.33
N LYS A 369 -17.67 11.77 -20.49
CA LYS A 369 -17.78 11.65 -19.03
C LYS A 369 -19.21 11.97 -18.59
N GLY A 370 -19.73 11.19 -17.64
CA GLY A 370 -21.09 11.34 -17.12
C GLY A 370 -22.16 10.53 -17.86
N ILE A 371 -21.86 9.95 -19.03
CA ILE A 371 -22.78 9.06 -19.74
C ILE A 371 -22.40 7.61 -19.47
N LYS A 372 -23.35 6.83 -18.92
CA LYS A 372 -23.22 5.38 -18.76
C LYS A 372 -23.85 4.68 -19.96
N ILE A 373 -23.04 3.88 -20.64
CA ILE A 373 -23.50 3.06 -21.77
C ILE A 373 -23.85 1.68 -21.28
N ILE A 374 -25.00 1.18 -21.73
CA ILE A 374 -25.47 -0.17 -21.44
C ILE A 374 -25.74 -0.89 -22.75
N ARG A 375 -25.29 -2.15 -22.88
CA ARG A 375 -25.58 -2.97 -24.05
C ARG A 375 -26.76 -3.88 -23.75
N LEU A 376 -27.83 -3.73 -24.50
CA LEU A 376 -29.04 -4.54 -24.34
C LEU A 376 -28.78 -6.05 -24.50
N PRO A 377 -27.90 -6.53 -25.41
CA PRO A 377 -27.53 -7.94 -25.48
C PRO A 377 -26.96 -8.49 -24.17
N GLU A 378 -26.18 -7.70 -23.44
CA GLU A 378 -25.58 -8.13 -22.17
C GLU A 378 -26.64 -8.25 -21.06
N ILE A 379 -27.69 -7.43 -21.11
CA ILE A 379 -28.83 -7.52 -20.21
C ILE A 379 -29.69 -8.75 -20.53
N ARG A 380 -30.01 -8.97 -21.82
CA ARG A 380 -30.77 -10.16 -22.26
C ARG A 380 -30.05 -11.47 -21.97
N ALA A 381 -28.73 -11.50 -22.15
CA ALA A 381 -27.94 -12.70 -21.84
C ALA A 381 -27.98 -13.06 -20.35
N LYS A 382 -27.96 -12.07 -19.45
CA LYS A 382 -28.10 -12.31 -18.00
C LYS A 382 -29.47 -12.87 -17.64
N LEU A 383 -30.52 -12.36 -18.28
CA LEU A 383 -31.89 -12.87 -18.09
C LEU A 383 -32.04 -14.32 -18.53
N GLY A 384 -31.39 -14.73 -19.63
CA GLY A 384 -31.43 -16.11 -20.10
C GLY A 384 -30.77 -17.10 -19.15
N VAL A 385 -29.73 -16.67 -18.40
CA VAL A 385 -29.05 -17.51 -17.40
C VAL A 385 -29.89 -17.61 -16.12
N GLU A 386 -30.51 -16.53 -15.67
CA GLU A 386 -31.40 -16.53 -14.49
C GLU A 386 -32.68 -17.38 -14.76
N GLU A 387 -33.25 -17.32 -15.97
CA GLU A 387 -34.40 -18.15 -16.37
C GLU A 387 -34.05 -19.65 -16.55
N GLU A 388 -32.79 -19.99 -16.86
CA GLU A 388 -32.31 -21.38 -16.93
C GLU A 388 -32.03 -21.93 -15.53
N GLU A 389 -31.43 -21.15 -14.62
CA GLU A 389 -31.19 -21.54 -13.23
C GLU A 389 -32.50 -21.73 -12.44
N GLU A 390 -33.51 -20.86 -12.65
CA GLU A 390 -34.85 -21.01 -12.04
C GLU A 390 -35.58 -22.26 -12.57
N LYS A 391 -35.45 -22.58 -13.87
CA LYS A 391 -36.03 -23.80 -14.44
C LYS A 391 -35.32 -25.08 -13.99
N GLU A 392 -34.01 -25.03 -13.79
CA GLU A 392 -33.25 -26.16 -13.24
C GLU A 392 -33.57 -26.40 -11.76
N THR A 393 -33.83 -25.35 -10.98
CA THR A 393 -34.27 -25.48 -9.58
C THR A 393 -35.72 -25.97 -9.47
N GLU A 394 -36.65 -25.47 -10.28
CA GLU A 394 -38.02 -25.99 -10.34
C GLU A 394 -38.07 -27.44 -10.82
N ALA A 395 -37.26 -27.81 -11.82
CA ALA A 395 -37.17 -29.19 -12.30
C ALA A 395 -36.55 -30.14 -11.26
N ALA A 396 -35.59 -29.69 -10.45
CA ALA A 396 -35.01 -30.44 -9.34
C ALA A 396 -36.02 -30.69 -8.20
N GLU A 397 -36.85 -29.69 -7.88
CA GLU A 397 -37.92 -29.84 -6.87
C GLU A 397 -39.04 -30.79 -7.35
N GLU A 398 -39.39 -30.76 -8.65
CA GLU A 398 -40.36 -31.71 -9.22
C GLU A 398 -39.83 -33.15 -9.31
N THR A 399 -38.51 -33.34 -9.47
CA THR A 399 -37.90 -34.69 -9.47
C THR A 399 -37.78 -35.26 -8.06
N GLU A 400 -37.56 -34.45 -7.02
CA GLU A 400 -37.59 -34.92 -5.62
C GLU A 400 -39.02 -35.27 -5.15
N ALA A 401 -40.04 -34.53 -5.59
CA ALA A 401 -41.44 -34.82 -5.23
C ALA A 401 -42.00 -36.11 -5.86
N GLN A 402 -41.40 -36.61 -6.94
CA GLN A 402 -41.79 -37.88 -7.59
C GLN A 402 -40.97 -39.09 -7.11
N ALA A 403 -39.99 -38.89 -6.23
CA ALA A 403 -39.07 -39.93 -5.76
C ALA A 403 -39.41 -40.50 -4.37
N GLU A 404 -40.53 -40.12 -3.74
CA GLU A 404 -41.00 -40.82 -2.54
C GLU A 404 -41.65 -42.17 -2.91
N PRO A 405 -41.04 -43.32 -2.55
CA PRO A 405 -41.68 -44.60 -2.76
C PRO A 405 -42.78 -44.76 -1.71
N ASN A 406 -43.99 -45.02 -2.22
CA ASN A 406 -45.14 -45.51 -1.49
C ASN A 406 -44.77 -46.81 -0.74
N SER A 407 -44.22 -46.71 0.48
CA SER A 407 -44.06 -47.85 1.38
C SER A 407 -45.30 -47.98 2.24
N THR A 408 -46.13 -48.90 1.79
CA THR A 408 -47.22 -49.55 2.53
C THR A 408 -46.65 -50.38 3.69
N GLU A 409 -47.51 -50.70 4.67
CA GLU A 409 -47.37 -51.79 5.67
C GLU A 409 -46.35 -51.53 6.81
N GLU A 410 -46.54 -51.89 8.08
CA GLU A 410 -47.44 -52.74 8.86
C GLU A 410 -47.17 -52.33 10.34
N GLY A 411 -48.15 -52.23 11.24
CA GLY A 411 -48.45 -53.33 12.15
C GLY A 411 -48.00 -53.07 13.61
N HIS A 412 -48.99 -53.21 14.52
CA HIS A 412 -48.97 -53.32 15.99
C HIS A 412 -49.01 -52.09 16.88
#